data_AF-A0A945EIH0-F1
#
_entry.id   AF-A0A945EIH0-F1
#
_cell.length_a   1.000
_cell.length_b   1.000
_cell.length_c   1.000
_cell.angle_alpha   90.00
_cell.angle_beta   90.00
_cell.angle_gamma   90.00
#
_symmetry.space_group_name_H-M   'P 1'
#
loop_
_entity.id
_entity.type
_entity.pdbx_description
1 polymer ?
#
loop_
_entity_poly.entity_id
_entity_poly.type
_entity_poly.pdbx_seq_one_letter_code
_entity_poly.pdbx_strand_id
1 'polypeptide(L)' 'MEQAQFSPCPMCSGTIILYGIPKVVVGENKTFLGEEDLSRSKGIEVIVLNDEECIDMMTKFINDKPKLWNEDIGV' A
#
# COMPACT_ATOMS: atom_id res chain seq x y z
N MET A 1 6.41 7.93 11.39
CA MET A 1 5.46 8.24 10.29
C MET A 1 5.97 7.46 9.11
N GLU A 2 5.38 6.29 8.85
CA GLU A 2 5.71 5.52 7.66
C GLU A 2 4.80 5.99 6.53
N GLN A 3 5.42 6.45 5.45
CA GLN A 3 4.75 6.76 4.19
C GLN A 3 4.94 5.55 3.28
N ALA A 4 3.84 4.96 2.81
CA ALA A 4 3.83 3.89 1.84
C ALA A 4 3.42 4.45 0.48
N GLN A 5 4.15 4.09 -0.58
CA GLN A 5 3.85 4.59 -1.94
C GLN A 5 2.48 4.10 -2.43
N PHE A 6 2.12 2.86 -2.10
CA PHE A 6 0.84 2.23 -2.44
C PHE A 6 0.23 1.51 -1.23
N SER A 7 -1.03 1.10 -1.34
CA SER A 7 -1.80 0.45 -0.26
C SER A 7 -1.07 -0.78 0.31
N PRO A 8 -0.98 -0.96 1.64
CA PRO A 8 -0.17 -2.01 2.25
C PRO A 8 -0.77 -3.41 2.01
N CYS A 9 0.04 -4.35 1.49
CA CYS A 9 -0.35 -5.75 1.36
C CYS A 9 -0.59 -6.41 2.74
N PRO A 10 -1.12 -7.66 2.80
CA PRO A 10 -1.37 -8.34 4.07
C PRO A 10 -0.14 -8.44 4.97
N MET A 11 1.05 -8.69 4.39
CA MET A 11 2.31 -8.74 5.13
C MET A 11 2.61 -7.41 5.81
N CYS A 12 2.63 -6.31 5.03
CA CYS A 12 2.92 -4.97 5.54
C CYS A 12 1.88 -4.51 6.56
N SER A 13 0.59 -4.77 6.31
CA SER A 13 -0.50 -4.46 7.26
C SER A 13 -0.32 -5.23 8.56
N GLY A 14 0.07 -6.51 8.50
CA GLY A 14 0.43 -7.30 9.68
C GLY A 14 1.59 -6.69 10.47
N THR A 15 2.63 -6.20 9.79
CA THR A 15 3.76 -5.50 10.42
C THR A 15 3.33 -4.22 11.12
N ILE A 16 2.49 -3.40 10.47
CA ILE A 16 1.94 -2.16 11.04
C ILE A 16 1.18 -2.46 12.34
N ILE A 17 0.34 -3.49 12.33
CA ILE A 17 -0.43 -3.93 13.50
C ILE A 17 0.50 -4.46 14.59
N LEU A 18 1.46 -5.32 14.24
CA LEU A 18 2.38 -5.96 15.18
C LEU A 18 3.19 -4.93 15.98
N TYR A 19 3.70 -3.91 15.30
CA TYR A 19 4.50 -2.87 15.94
C TYR A 19 3.68 -1.73 16.54
N GLY A 20 2.35 -1.78 16.42
CA GLY A 20 1.47 -0.76 16.96
C GLY A 20 1.68 0.61 16.32
N ILE A 21 1.99 0.65 15.02
CA ILE A 21 2.13 1.89 14.28
C ILE A 21 0.73 2.55 14.21
N PRO A 22 0.54 3.74 14.83
CA PRO A 22 -0.79 4.29 15.03
C PRO A 22 -1.37 4.97 13.77
N LYS A 23 -0.51 5.30 12.81
CA LYS A 23 -0.87 6.07 11.62
C LYS A 23 0.00 5.69 10.43
N VAL A 24 -0.65 5.51 9.29
CA VAL A 24 -0.01 5.22 7.99
C VAL A 24 -0.55 6.21 6.95
N VAL A 25 0.37 6.79 6.18
CA VAL A 25 0.03 7.62 5.03
C VAL A 25 0.35 6.84 3.77
N VAL A 26 -0.62 6.71 2.88
CA VAL A 26 -0.56 5.94 1.65
C VAL A 26 -0.61 6.93 0.48
N GLY A 27 0.37 6.84 -0.43
CA GLY A 27 0.42 7.66 -1.65
C GLY A 27 -0.79 7.40 -2.52
N GLU A 28 -1.03 6.14 -2.89
CA GLU A 28 -2.16 5.75 -3.73
C GLU A 28 -2.73 4.35 -3.40
N ASN A 29 -3.97 4.08 -3.79
CA ASN A 29 -4.60 2.76 -3.63
C ASN A 29 -5.40 2.29 -4.88
N LYS A 30 -5.11 2.89 -6.03
CA LYS A 30 -5.76 2.63 -7.32
C LYS A 30 -5.10 1.49 -8.07
N THR A 31 -3.77 1.45 -8.09
CA THR A 31 -3.03 0.41 -8.81
C THR A 31 -2.99 -0.90 -8.03
N PHE A 32 -3.00 -0.79 -6.70
CA PHE A 32 -3.06 -1.91 -5.77
C PHE A 32 -3.85 -1.51 -4.52
N LEU A 33 -4.83 -2.33 -4.15
CA LEU A 33 -5.60 -2.19 -2.92
C LEU A 33 -5.33 -3.40 -2.04
N GLY A 34 -4.58 -3.19 -0.97
CA GLY A 34 -4.25 -4.22 0.01
C GLY A 34 -5.20 -4.25 1.20
N GLU A 35 -4.67 -4.49 2.38
CA GLU A 35 -5.41 -4.70 3.64
C GLU A 35 -5.55 -3.40 4.47
N GLU A 36 -5.89 -2.29 3.79
CA GLU A 36 -6.09 -1.00 4.48
C GLU A 36 -7.28 -1.05 5.45
N ASP A 37 -8.34 -1.78 5.10
CA ASP A 37 -9.53 -1.96 5.95
C ASP A 37 -9.22 -2.75 7.22
N LEU A 38 -8.36 -3.78 7.13
CA LEU A 38 -7.88 -4.50 8.30
C LEU A 38 -7.13 -3.55 9.24
N SER A 39 -6.24 -2.73 8.70
CA SER A 39 -5.50 -1.73 9.49
C SER A 39 -6.45 -0.75 10.18
N ARG A 40 -7.45 -0.21 9.46
CA ARG A 40 -8.50 0.66 10.02
C ARG A 40 -9.29 -0.05 11.13
N SER A 41 -9.64 -1.32 10.93
CA SER A 41 -10.40 -2.12 11.92
C SER A 41 -9.63 -2.32 13.23
N LYS A 42 -8.30 -2.21 13.21
CA LYS A 42 -7.42 -2.29 14.38
C LYS A 42 -7.16 -0.93 15.03
N GLY A 43 -7.84 0.12 14.59
CA GLY A 43 -7.74 1.48 15.14
C GLY A 43 -6.55 2.28 14.60
N ILE A 44 -5.93 1.82 13.52
CA ILE A 44 -4.84 2.54 12.86
C ILE A 44 -5.44 3.61 11.94
N GLU A 45 -4.94 4.84 12.04
CA GLU A 45 -5.33 5.92 11.13
C GLU A 45 -4.67 5.71 9.77
N VAL A 46 -5.46 5.45 8.72
CA VAL A 46 -4.96 5.32 7.35
C VAL A 46 -5.42 6.51 6.51
N ILE A 47 -4.47 7.29 6.01
CA ILE A 47 -4.72 8.43 5.09
C ILE A 47 -4.28 8.03 3.71
N VAL A 48 -5.15 8.16 2.71
CA VAL A 48 -4.81 7.94 1.29
C VAL A 48 -4.78 9.29 0.60
N LEU A 49 -3.63 9.65 0.04
CA LEU A 49 -3.43 10.95 -0.62
C LEU A 49 -3.98 10.96 -2.05
N ASN A 50 -4.03 9.80 -2.72
CA ASN A 50 -4.28 9.68 -4.17
C ASN A 50 -3.33 10.60 -4.96
N ASP A 51 -2.05 10.50 -4.64
CA ASP A 51 -0.99 11.25 -5.28
C ASP A 51 -0.80 10.79 -6.74
N GLU A 52 -0.92 11.72 -7.69
CA GLU A 52 -0.85 11.42 -9.12
C GLU A 52 0.53 10.89 -9.54
N GLU A 53 1.61 11.37 -8.93
CA GLU A 53 2.97 10.89 -9.23
C GLU A 53 3.13 9.43 -8.79
N CYS A 54 2.57 9.06 -7.64
CA CYS A 54 2.54 7.68 -7.16
C CYS A 54 1.76 6.76 -8.12
N ILE A 55 0.58 7.20 -8.57
CA ILE A 55 -0.28 6.44 -9.49
C ILE A 55 0.42 6.23 -10.83
N ASP A 56 0.98 7.29 -11.41
CA ASP A 56 1.65 7.23 -12.72
C ASP A 56 2.90 6.35 -12.65
N MET A 57 3.68 6.47 -11.58
CA MET A 57 4.88 5.67 -11.36
C MET A 57 4.53 4.17 -11.27
N MET A 58 3.56 3.81 -10.45
CA MET A 58 3.16 2.42 -10.27
C MET A 58 2.50 1.86 -11.54
N THR A 59 1.63 2.64 -12.18
CA THR A 59 0.99 2.24 -13.45
C THR A 59 2.04 1.94 -14.52
N LYS A 60 3.05 2.80 -14.67
CA LYS A 60 4.13 2.59 -15.62
C LYS A 60 4.95 1.34 -15.28
N PHE A 61 5.33 1.16 -14.01
CA PHE A 61 6.09 -0.01 -13.59
C PHE A 61 5.36 -1.33 -13.84
N ILE A 62 4.07 -1.41 -13.49
CA ILE A 62 3.23 -2.59 -13.68
C ILE A 62 3.11 -2.93 -15.17
N ASN A 63 2.92 -1.92 -16.02
CA ASN A 63 2.85 -2.11 -17.47
C ASN A 63 4.19 -2.55 -18.08
N ASP A 64 5.30 -1.95 -17.65
CA ASP A 64 6.64 -2.23 -18.19
C ASP A 64 7.21 -3.57 -17.68
N LYS A 65 6.82 -4.01 -16.48
CA LYS A 65 7.39 -5.17 -15.76
C LYS A 65 6.33 -6.05 -15.06
N PRO A 66 5.29 -6.54 -15.77
CA PRO A 66 4.15 -7.22 -15.13
C PRO A 66 4.54 -8.52 -14.41
N LYS A 67 5.53 -9.27 -14.93
CA LYS A 67 6.00 -10.50 -14.26
C LYS A 67 6.69 -10.22 -12.93
N LEU A 68 7.47 -9.13 -12.87
CA LEU A 68 8.17 -8.75 -11.64
C LEU A 68 7.18 -8.20 -10.61
N TRP A 69 6.20 -7.42 -11.06
CA TRP A 69 5.11 -6.99 -10.20
C TRP A 69 4.34 -8.17 -9.61
N ASN A 70 3.94 -9.13 -10.44
CA ASN A 70 3.25 -10.33 -10.00
C ASN A 70 4.09 -11.14 -9.00
N GLU A 71 5.40 -11.25 -9.20
CA GLU A 71 6.31 -11.86 -8.22
C GLU A 71 6.27 -11.15 -6.86
N ASP A 72 6.30 -9.81 -6.85
CA ASP A 72 6.29 -8.98 -5.63
C ASP A 72 5.00 -9.14 -4.81
N ILE A 73 3.85 -9.26 -5.49
CA ILE A 73 2.54 -9.46 -4.85
C ILE A 73 2.12 -10.93 -4.73
N GLY A 74 2.95 -11.87 -5.20
CA GLY A 74 2.71 -13.32 -5.11
C GLY A 74 1.59 -13.87 -6.02
N VAL A 75 1.45 -13.33 -7.25
CA VAL A 75 0.47 -13.73 -8.28
C VAL A 75 1.13 -14.47 -9.45
#